data_AF-A0A0D9WZB4-F1
#
_entry.id   AF-A0A0D9WZB4-F1
#
_cell.length_a   1.000
_cell.length_b   1.000
_cell.length_c   1.000
_cell.angle_alpha   90.00
_cell.angle_beta   90.00
_cell.angle_gamma   90.00
#
_symmetry.space_group_name_H-M   'P 1'
#
loop_
_entity.id
_entity.type
_entity.pdbx_description
1 polymer ?
#
loop_
_entity_poly.entity_id
_entity_poly.type
_entity_poly.pdbx_seq_one_letter_code
_entity_poly.pdbx_strand_id
1 'polypeptide(L)'
;MASATASISSHSVALRDLKAARIGAVKQQVAAAPAARGNQRARAAVDYEALAQELQGASPLEIMDRALAMFGSDIAIAFSGAEDVALIEYAKLTGRPFRVFSLDTGRLNPETYQLFDKVEKHYGIHIEYMFPDAGEVQALVRSKGLFSFYEDGHQECCRVRKVRPLRRALRGLRAWITGQRKDQSPGTRASIPVVQVDPSFEGLQGGEGSLIKWNPVANVEGKDVWTFLRTMDVPVNALHAQHEREGRWWWEDATAKECGLHKGNIDKEAKSGAGVNGGANGNGSAGAPDIFESKHVVGLTRAGVDNLLKLENRAEPWLVVAYAPWCPFCQAMEASYVELAEKLAGSGIKVGKFRADGDQKAFAQAELQLQSFPTILLFPSRTARPIKYPSEKRDVDSLLAFVNSLR
;
A
#
# COMPACT_ATOMS: atom_id res chain seq x y z
N MET A 1 -67.89 -42.75 39.99
CA MET A 1 -67.16 -44.01 40.25
C MET A 1 -65.69 -43.62 40.44
N ALA A 2 -65.28 -43.31 41.68
CA ALA A 2 -64.39 -44.12 42.55
C ALA A 2 -62.96 -44.27 41.93
N SER A 3 -61.82 -43.98 42.55
CA SER A 3 -61.46 -43.79 43.97
C SER A 3 -60.00 -43.26 44.13
N ALA A 4 -59.72 -42.65 45.28
CA ALA A 4 -58.46 -42.52 46.06
C ALA A 4 -57.22 -41.82 45.45
N THR A 5 -56.79 -40.62 45.91
CA THR A 5 -56.06 -40.24 47.16
C THR A 5 -54.70 -40.91 47.41
N ALA A 6 -53.61 -40.11 47.37
CA ALA A 6 -52.71 -39.88 48.52
C ALA A 6 -51.60 -38.86 48.19
N SER A 7 -51.33 -37.99 49.16
CA SER A 7 -50.41 -36.86 49.17
C SER A 7 -49.18 -37.18 50.03
N ILE A 8 -47.98 -36.87 49.56
CA ILE A 8 -46.76 -36.66 50.37
C ILE A 8 -45.95 -35.55 49.65
N SER A 9 -46.03 -34.29 50.07
CA SER A 9 -45.35 -33.63 51.22
C SER A 9 -44.11 -32.84 50.76
N SER A 10 -44.35 -31.54 50.60
CA SER A 10 -43.51 -30.40 50.99
C SER A 10 -41.97 -30.53 50.93
N HIS A 11 -41.36 -29.85 49.95
CA HIS A 11 -40.32 -28.80 50.11
C HIS A 11 -39.52 -28.63 48.80
N SER A 12 -40.09 -27.91 47.83
CA SER A 12 -39.32 -27.26 46.74
C SER A 12 -40.20 -26.24 45.97
N VAL A 13 -40.95 -25.40 46.70
CA VAL A 13 -41.78 -24.33 46.11
C VAL A 13 -41.03 -22.99 46.08
N ALA A 14 -39.80 -22.92 46.58
CA ALA A 14 -38.96 -21.73 46.48
C ALA A 14 -37.87 -21.94 45.42
N LEU A 15 -38.19 -21.74 44.12
CA LEU A 15 -37.21 -21.41 43.06
C LEU A 15 -37.81 -21.21 41.64
N ARG A 16 -39.14 -21.14 41.45
CA ARG A 16 -39.74 -20.97 40.11
C ARG A 16 -40.49 -19.66 39.84
N ASP A 17 -40.62 -18.75 40.82
CA ASP A 17 -41.37 -17.50 40.66
C ASP A 17 -40.51 -16.22 40.60
N LEU A 18 -39.36 -16.26 39.93
CA LEU A 18 -38.50 -15.07 39.71
C LEU A 18 -38.19 -14.77 38.23
N LYS A 19 -38.92 -15.35 37.27
CA LYS A 19 -38.64 -15.15 35.83
C LYS A 19 -39.81 -14.74 34.94
N ALA A 20 -40.95 -14.33 35.51
CA ALA A 20 -42.12 -13.88 34.75
C ALA A 20 -42.73 -12.58 35.32
N ALA A 21 -41.91 -11.55 35.53
CA ALA A 21 -42.39 -10.20 35.83
C ALA A 21 -41.34 -9.15 35.42
N ARG A 22 -41.08 -9.00 34.12
CA ARG A 22 -40.33 -7.85 33.58
C ARG A 22 -40.65 -7.58 32.10
N ILE A 23 -41.91 -7.78 31.72
CA ILE A 23 -42.45 -7.40 30.41
C ILE A 23 -43.66 -6.50 30.69
N GLY A 24 -43.53 -5.22 30.38
CA GLY A 24 -44.62 -4.25 30.42
C GLY A 24 -44.48 -3.19 31.50
N ALA A 25 -43.78 -2.10 31.17
CA ALA A 25 -44.07 -0.71 31.56
C ALA A 25 -42.80 0.15 31.51
N VAL A 26 -42.45 0.70 30.35
CA VAL A 26 -41.94 2.09 30.21
C VAL A 26 -42.23 2.56 28.78
N LYS A 27 -43.42 3.13 28.56
CA LYS A 27 -43.67 4.11 27.49
C LYS A 27 -43.69 5.48 28.17
N GLN A 28 -43.20 6.50 27.45
CA GLN A 28 -43.18 7.93 27.78
C GLN A 28 -42.07 8.43 28.73
N GLN A 29 -40.94 8.83 28.15
CA GLN A 29 -40.47 10.22 28.08
C GLN A 29 -39.02 10.20 27.60
N VAL A 30 -38.80 10.39 26.30
CA VAL A 30 -37.50 10.82 25.78
C VAL A 30 -37.79 12.09 25.02
N ALA A 31 -37.42 13.22 25.63
CA ALA A 31 -37.47 14.53 25.00
C ALA A 31 -36.66 14.48 23.71
N ALA A 32 -37.25 14.97 22.61
CA ALA A 32 -36.53 15.17 21.36
C ALA A 32 -35.38 16.16 21.60
N ALA A 33 -34.15 15.65 21.61
CA ALA A 33 -32.98 16.49 21.50
C ALA A 33 -33.08 17.29 20.20
N PRO A 34 -32.84 18.61 20.20
CA PRO A 34 -32.90 19.38 18.97
C PRO A 34 -31.86 18.80 18.01
N ALA A 35 -32.33 18.40 16.83
CA ALA A 35 -31.48 18.02 15.72
C ALA A 35 -30.37 19.07 15.60
N ALA A 36 -29.13 18.66 15.83
CA ALA A 36 -27.98 19.49 15.56
C ALA A 36 -28.09 19.91 14.10
N ARG A 37 -28.45 21.18 13.87
CA ARG A 37 -28.39 21.80 12.55
C ARG A 37 -26.94 21.66 12.10
N GLY A 38 -26.70 20.66 11.26
CA GLY A 38 -25.42 20.44 10.62
C GLY A 38 -25.03 21.75 9.97
N ASN A 39 -23.93 22.30 10.44
CA ASN A 39 -23.30 23.45 9.82
C ASN A 39 -22.71 22.93 8.50
N GLN A 40 -23.56 22.79 7.47
CA GLN A 40 -23.16 22.61 6.09
C GLN A 40 -22.43 23.89 5.67
N ARG A 41 -21.18 24.03 6.10
CA ARG A 41 -20.22 24.80 5.32
C ARG A 41 -20.17 24.10 3.97
N ALA A 42 -20.75 24.73 2.95
CA ALA A 42 -20.56 24.37 1.57
C ALA A 42 -19.05 24.18 1.36
N ARG A 43 -18.59 22.93 1.29
CA ARG A 43 -17.23 22.62 0.84
C ARG A 43 -17.20 23.17 -0.58
N ALA A 44 -16.35 24.15 -0.84
CA ALA A 44 -16.09 24.62 -2.19
C ALA A 44 -15.83 23.38 -3.06
N ALA A 45 -16.51 23.27 -4.20
CA ALA A 45 -16.31 22.17 -5.13
C ALA A 45 -14.83 22.14 -5.51
N VAL A 46 -14.18 20.99 -5.32
CA VAL A 46 -12.78 20.82 -5.67
C VAL A 46 -12.68 20.77 -7.18
N ASP A 47 -11.85 21.65 -7.75
CA ASP A 47 -11.45 21.57 -9.15
C ASP A 47 -10.40 20.46 -9.31
N TYR A 48 -10.84 19.31 -9.82
CA TYR A 48 -9.97 18.15 -10.00
C TYR A 48 -9.01 18.31 -11.20
N GLU A 49 -9.29 19.19 -12.16
CA GLU A 49 -8.37 19.49 -13.25
C GLU A 49 -7.20 20.32 -12.75
N ALA A 50 -7.49 21.38 -11.98
CA ALA A 50 -6.46 22.18 -11.33
C ALA A 50 -5.61 21.33 -10.36
N LEU A 51 -6.26 20.44 -9.59
CA LEU A 51 -5.56 19.53 -8.68
C LEU A 51 -4.66 18.53 -9.43
N ALA A 52 -5.09 18.05 -10.60
CA ALA A 52 -4.26 17.17 -11.43
C ALA A 52 -3.01 17.88 -11.96
N GLN A 53 -3.11 19.17 -12.29
CA GLN A 53 -1.97 19.99 -12.70
C GLN A 53 -1.02 20.25 -11.51
N GLU A 54 -1.56 20.58 -10.33
CA GLU A 54 -0.79 20.77 -9.10
C GLU A 54 0.04 19.53 -8.76
N LEU A 55 -0.55 18.34 -8.88
CA LEU A 55 0.06 17.06 -8.52
C LEU A 55 0.85 16.42 -9.66
N GLN A 56 0.98 17.07 -10.83
CA GLN A 56 1.61 16.45 -12.00
C GLN A 56 3.09 16.07 -11.75
N GLY A 57 3.80 16.85 -10.94
CA GLY A 57 5.19 16.60 -10.55
C GLY A 57 5.36 16.01 -9.15
N ALA A 58 4.27 15.62 -8.48
CA ALA A 58 4.31 15.06 -7.14
C ALA A 58 4.69 13.57 -7.17
N SER A 59 5.29 13.09 -6.08
CA SER A 59 5.64 11.68 -5.93
C SER A 59 4.41 10.79 -5.80
N PRO A 60 4.49 9.48 -6.12
CA PRO A 60 3.41 8.55 -5.82
C PRO A 60 3.02 8.56 -4.33
N LEU A 61 3.98 8.73 -3.43
CA LEU A 61 3.75 8.83 -1.99
C LEU A 61 2.96 10.11 -1.63
N GLU A 62 3.31 11.25 -2.21
CA GLU A 62 2.60 12.53 -2.00
C GLU A 62 1.17 12.47 -2.55
N ILE A 63 0.99 11.88 -3.74
CA ILE A 63 -0.34 11.69 -4.35
C ILE A 63 -1.19 10.76 -3.48
N MET A 64 -0.62 9.66 -2.97
CA MET A 64 -1.29 8.74 -2.05
C MET A 64 -1.67 9.41 -0.73
N ASP A 65 -0.75 10.16 -0.11
CA ASP A 65 -1.04 10.88 1.13
C ASP A 65 -2.19 11.88 0.92
N ARG A 66 -2.14 12.64 -0.19
CA ARG A 66 -3.19 13.60 -0.55
C ARG A 66 -4.54 12.93 -0.76
N ALA A 67 -4.59 11.82 -1.50
CA ALA A 67 -5.82 11.09 -1.77
C ALA A 67 -6.45 10.55 -0.47
N LEU A 68 -5.65 9.88 0.36
CA LEU A 68 -6.09 9.31 1.63
C LEU A 68 -6.50 10.39 2.64
N ALA A 69 -5.80 11.53 2.68
CA ALA A 69 -6.17 12.68 3.49
C ALA A 69 -7.52 13.30 3.10
N MET A 70 -7.82 13.37 1.79
CA MET A 70 -9.03 14.00 1.28
C MET A 70 -10.29 13.16 1.49
N PHE A 71 -10.18 11.84 1.37
CA PHE A 71 -11.34 10.94 1.34
C PHE A 71 -11.46 10.02 2.55
N GLY A 72 -10.39 9.78 3.32
CA GLY A 72 -10.44 8.92 4.49
C GLY A 72 -10.96 7.52 4.18
N SER A 73 -12.08 7.12 4.78
CA SER A 73 -12.72 5.81 4.55
C SER A 73 -13.55 5.71 3.27
N ASP A 74 -13.79 6.83 2.57
CA ASP A 74 -14.61 6.90 1.36
C ASP A 74 -13.80 6.62 0.08
N ILE A 75 -12.54 6.19 0.21
CA ILE A 75 -11.63 5.79 -0.87
C ILE A 75 -11.09 4.37 -0.64
N ALA A 76 -10.90 3.63 -1.72
CA ALA A 76 -10.27 2.31 -1.67
C ALA A 76 -9.31 2.07 -2.85
N ILE A 77 -8.29 1.26 -2.60
CA ILE A 77 -7.31 0.81 -3.60
C ILE A 77 -7.88 -0.40 -4.33
N ALA A 78 -7.93 -0.34 -5.65
CA ALA A 78 -8.26 -1.47 -6.50
C ALA A 78 -7.00 -2.34 -6.70
N PHE A 79 -7.05 -3.59 -6.26
CA PHE A 79 -5.93 -4.53 -6.34
C PHE A 79 -6.26 -5.68 -7.32
N SER A 80 -5.51 -5.76 -8.43
CA SER A 80 -5.75 -6.73 -9.52
C SER A 80 -4.66 -7.80 -9.75
N GLY A 81 -3.58 -7.81 -8.95
CA GLY A 81 -2.70 -8.98 -8.82
C GLY A 81 -1.33 -8.95 -9.52
N ALA A 82 -0.91 -7.86 -10.18
CA ALA A 82 0.40 -7.81 -10.84
C ALA A 82 1.34 -6.71 -10.31
N GLU A 83 0.86 -5.47 -10.17
CA GLU A 83 1.70 -4.31 -9.83
C GLU A 83 1.02 -3.36 -8.81
N ASP A 84 -0.28 -3.54 -8.53
CA ASP A 84 -1.02 -2.67 -7.60
C ASP A 84 -0.61 -2.86 -6.13
N VAL A 85 0.20 -3.87 -5.81
CA VAL A 85 0.78 -4.01 -4.46
C VAL A 85 1.69 -2.83 -4.15
N ALA A 86 2.29 -2.19 -5.15
CA ALA A 86 3.03 -0.94 -4.97
C ALA A 86 2.15 0.15 -4.33
N LEU A 87 0.86 0.23 -4.71
CA LEU A 87 -0.07 1.19 -4.11
C LEU A 87 -0.36 0.89 -2.64
N ILE A 88 -0.42 -0.40 -2.28
CA ILE A 88 -0.60 -0.84 -0.89
C ILE A 88 0.64 -0.45 -0.07
N GLU A 89 1.84 -0.65 -0.62
CA GLU A 89 3.09 -0.19 0.00
C GLU A 89 3.09 1.33 0.20
N TYR A 90 2.80 2.12 -0.84
CA TYR A 90 2.71 3.58 -0.70
C TYR A 90 1.67 3.98 0.34
N ALA A 91 0.49 3.35 0.36
CA ALA A 91 -0.53 3.61 1.37
C ALA A 91 -0.01 3.33 2.79
N LYS A 92 0.68 2.21 2.99
CA LYS A 92 1.31 1.86 4.27
C LYS A 92 2.32 2.91 4.72
N LEU A 93 3.15 3.41 3.79
CA LEU A 93 4.16 4.43 4.06
C LEU A 93 3.56 5.77 4.50
N THR A 94 2.37 6.15 4.02
CA THR A 94 1.66 7.35 4.51
C THR A 94 1.31 7.26 6.00
N GLY A 95 1.18 6.05 6.55
CA GLY A 95 0.69 5.83 7.91
C GLY A 95 -0.81 6.11 8.10
N ARG A 96 -1.55 6.45 7.03
CA ARG A 96 -2.99 6.66 7.08
C ARG A 96 -3.74 5.33 6.99
N PRO A 97 -4.95 5.22 7.58
CA PRO A 97 -5.84 4.10 7.29
C PRO A 97 -6.19 4.05 5.80
N PHE A 98 -6.24 2.85 5.22
CA PHE A 98 -6.62 2.64 3.84
C PHE A 98 -7.43 1.35 3.69
N ARG A 99 -8.19 1.26 2.59
CA ARG A 99 -9.00 0.09 2.22
C ARG A 99 -8.49 -0.47 0.92
N VAL A 100 -8.58 -1.79 0.77
CA VAL A 100 -8.18 -2.51 -0.45
C VAL A 100 -9.33 -3.40 -0.86
N PHE A 101 -9.69 -3.39 -2.13
CA PHE A 101 -10.66 -4.33 -2.70
C PHE A 101 -10.08 -5.04 -3.92
N SER A 102 -10.52 -6.26 -4.16
CA SER A 102 -10.14 -7.03 -5.35
C SER A 102 -11.36 -7.66 -6.00
N LEU A 103 -11.33 -7.81 -7.33
CA LEU A 103 -12.39 -8.46 -8.08
C LEU A 103 -12.01 -9.93 -8.27
N ASP A 104 -12.62 -10.81 -7.48
CA ASP A 104 -12.51 -12.24 -7.72
C ASP A 104 -13.50 -12.65 -8.81
N THR A 105 -12.98 -12.88 -10.02
CA THR A 105 -13.78 -13.29 -11.17
C THR A 105 -14.24 -14.76 -11.09
N GLY A 106 -13.77 -15.52 -10.11
CA GLY A 106 -13.89 -16.98 -10.01
C GLY A 106 -13.04 -17.75 -11.02
N ARG A 107 -12.12 -17.05 -11.71
CA ARG A 107 -11.28 -17.58 -12.80
C ARG A 107 -9.83 -17.10 -12.72
N LEU A 108 -9.41 -16.56 -11.57
CA LEU A 108 -8.03 -16.14 -11.33
C LEU A 108 -7.10 -17.35 -11.20
N ASN A 109 -5.82 -17.15 -11.48
CA ASN A 109 -4.79 -18.16 -11.26
C ASN A 109 -4.62 -18.46 -9.76
N PRO A 110 -4.31 -19.71 -9.37
CA PRO A 110 -3.98 -20.06 -7.99
C PRO A 110 -2.91 -19.16 -7.36
N GLU A 111 -1.89 -18.77 -8.13
CA GLU A 111 -0.79 -17.89 -7.73
C GLU A 111 -1.30 -16.50 -7.31
N THR A 112 -2.38 -16.02 -7.94
CA THR A 112 -3.01 -14.74 -7.57
C THR A 112 -3.70 -14.83 -6.20
N TYR A 113 -4.34 -15.95 -5.88
CA TYR A 113 -4.90 -16.16 -4.53
C TYR A 113 -3.80 -16.29 -3.47
N GLN A 114 -2.71 -16.98 -3.80
CA GLN A 114 -1.53 -17.05 -2.92
C GLN A 114 -0.91 -15.67 -2.68
N LEU A 115 -0.87 -14.82 -3.71
CA LEU A 115 -0.44 -13.44 -3.57
C LEU A 115 -1.38 -12.66 -2.64
N PHE A 116 -2.71 -12.80 -2.78
CA PHE A 116 -3.66 -12.13 -1.91
C PHE A 116 -3.44 -12.49 -0.44
N ASP A 117 -3.33 -13.77 -0.12
CA ASP A 117 -3.01 -14.24 1.25
C ASP A 117 -1.67 -13.70 1.75
N LYS A 118 -0.64 -13.69 0.90
CA LYS A 118 0.68 -13.12 1.24
C LYS A 118 0.59 -11.62 1.53
N VAL A 119 -0.17 -10.87 0.74
CA VAL A 119 -0.37 -9.42 0.91
C VAL A 119 -1.15 -9.13 2.20
N GLU A 120 -2.24 -9.85 2.47
CA GLU A 120 -3.01 -9.68 3.72
C GLU A 120 -2.12 -9.90 4.96
N LYS A 121 -1.31 -10.97 4.96
CA LYS A 121 -0.38 -11.29 6.05
C LYS A 121 0.75 -10.28 6.18
N HIS A 122 1.35 -9.88 5.05
CA HIS A 122 2.49 -8.95 5.04
C HIS A 122 2.09 -7.56 5.56
N TYR A 123 0.92 -7.05 5.15
CA TYR A 123 0.47 -5.71 5.52
C TYR A 123 -0.43 -5.66 6.75
N GLY A 124 -0.97 -6.82 7.19
CA GLY A 124 -1.94 -6.90 8.28
C GLY A 124 -3.27 -6.25 7.90
N ILE A 125 -3.75 -6.51 6.68
CA ILE A 125 -4.98 -5.93 6.12
C ILE A 125 -5.99 -7.02 5.77
N HIS A 126 -7.24 -6.62 5.55
CA HIS A 126 -8.28 -7.46 4.96
C HIS A 126 -8.69 -6.90 3.60
N ILE A 127 -8.58 -7.72 2.56
CA ILE A 127 -8.98 -7.38 1.20
C ILE A 127 -10.49 -7.59 1.07
N GLU A 128 -11.20 -6.59 0.56
CA GLU A 128 -12.62 -6.67 0.24
C GLU A 128 -12.81 -7.40 -1.11
N TYR A 129 -13.06 -8.71 -1.05
CA TYR A 129 -13.26 -9.54 -2.25
C TYR A 129 -14.66 -9.37 -2.85
N MET A 130 -14.70 -9.03 -4.15
CA MET A 130 -15.93 -8.79 -4.90
C MET A 130 -16.18 -9.89 -5.92
N PHE A 131 -17.05 -10.83 -5.56
CA PHE A 131 -17.44 -11.96 -6.41
C PHE A 131 -18.51 -11.59 -7.46
N PRO A 132 -18.58 -12.30 -8.60
CA PRO A 132 -19.72 -12.20 -9.50
C PRO A 132 -21.02 -12.67 -8.87
N ASP A 133 -22.14 -12.18 -9.41
CA ASP A 133 -23.44 -12.75 -9.08
C ASP A 133 -23.53 -14.19 -9.63
N ALA A 134 -23.85 -15.14 -8.75
CA ALA A 134 -23.88 -16.56 -9.10
C ALA A 134 -24.96 -16.87 -10.14
N GLY A 135 -26.13 -16.20 -10.07
CA GLY A 135 -27.22 -16.39 -11.01
C GLY A 135 -26.84 -15.93 -12.42
N GLU A 136 -26.19 -14.77 -12.53
CA GLU A 136 -25.68 -14.26 -13.80
C GLU A 136 -24.60 -15.16 -14.41
N VAL A 137 -23.65 -15.64 -13.59
CA VAL A 137 -22.61 -16.58 -14.04
C VAL A 137 -23.23 -17.89 -14.50
N GLN A 138 -24.20 -18.43 -13.75
CA GLN A 138 -24.88 -19.67 -14.11
C GLN A 138 -25.62 -19.53 -15.44
N ALA A 139 -26.32 -18.41 -15.66
CA ALA A 139 -27.03 -18.14 -16.90
C ALA A 139 -26.07 -18.04 -18.10
N LEU A 140 -24.95 -17.33 -17.95
CA LEU A 140 -23.91 -17.24 -18.96
C LEU A 140 -23.34 -18.62 -19.31
N VAL A 141 -22.96 -19.40 -18.30
CA VAL A 141 -22.33 -20.72 -18.51
C VAL A 141 -23.29 -21.74 -19.10
N ARG A 142 -24.57 -21.75 -18.69
CA ARG A 142 -25.57 -22.68 -19.26
C ARG A 142 -25.89 -22.38 -20.70
N SER A 143 -25.86 -21.11 -21.10
CA SER A 143 -26.21 -20.69 -22.45
C SER A 143 -25.04 -20.78 -23.42
N LYS A 144 -23.83 -20.46 -22.98
CA LYS A 144 -22.66 -20.29 -23.85
C LYS A 144 -21.41 -21.08 -23.43
N GLY A 145 -21.51 -21.91 -22.38
CA GLY A 145 -20.40 -22.68 -21.85
C GLY A 145 -19.41 -21.86 -21.00
N LEU A 146 -18.35 -22.52 -20.52
CA LEU A 146 -17.34 -21.91 -19.63
C LEU A 146 -16.34 -20.99 -20.34
N PHE A 147 -16.39 -20.95 -21.67
CA PHE A 147 -15.33 -20.48 -22.56
C PHE A 147 -15.84 -19.64 -23.74
N SER A 148 -17.06 -19.10 -23.63
CA SER A 148 -17.70 -18.31 -24.69
C SER A 148 -16.85 -17.17 -25.24
N PHE A 149 -15.93 -16.65 -24.43
CA PHE A 149 -15.05 -15.55 -24.80
C PHE A 149 -14.01 -15.87 -25.88
N TYR A 150 -13.84 -17.13 -26.28
CA TYR A 150 -13.04 -17.50 -27.46
C TYR A 150 -13.78 -17.30 -28.77
N GLU A 151 -15.10 -17.38 -28.72
CA GLU A 151 -15.94 -17.35 -29.90
C GLU A 151 -16.63 -15.98 -30.00
N ASP A 152 -17.16 -15.48 -28.89
CA ASP A 152 -17.95 -14.24 -28.81
C ASP A 152 -17.13 -13.00 -28.43
N GLY A 153 -15.86 -13.19 -28.06
CA GLY A 153 -15.04 -12.18 -27.42
C GLY A 153 -15.34 -11.98 -25.93
N HIS A 154 -14.48 -11.23 -25.24
CA HIS A 154 -14.45 -11.20 -23.77
C HIS A 154 -15.53 -10.32 -23.11
N GLN A 155 -16.30 -9.52 -23.87
CA GLN A 155 -17.07 -8.41 -23.30
C GLN A 155 -18.19 -8.85 -22.38
N GLU A 156 -18.92 -9.89 -22.75
CA GLU A 156 -20.00 -10.42 -21.92
C GLU A 156 -19.47 -11.10 -20.66
N CYS A 157 -18.40 -11.90 -20.79
CA CYS A 157 -17.72 -12.54 -19.66
C CYS A 157 -17.20 -11.48 -18.68
N CYS A 158 -16.48 -10.46 -19.18
CA CYS A 158 -16.00 -9.34 -18.37
C CYS A 158 -17.15 -8.53 -17.76
N ARG A 159 -18.25 -8.31 -18.49
CA ARG A 159 -19.42 -7.59 -17.96
C ARG A 159 -19.98 -8.27 -16.71
N VAL A 160 -20.16 -9.59 -16.76
CA VAL A 160 -20.69 -10.40 -15.66
C VAL A 160 -19.66 -10.57 -14.53
N ARG A 161 -18.41 -10.91 -14.87
CA ARG A 161 -17.40 -11.31 -13.87
C ARG A 161 -16.57 -10.16 -13.30
N LYS A 162 -16.43 -9.05 -14.01
CA LYS A 162 -15.54 -7.93 -13.65
C LYS A 162 -16.31 -6.62 -13.49
N VAL A 163 -17.03 -6.18 -14.53
CA VAL A 163 -17.62 -4.84 -14.58
C VAL A 163 -18.78 -4.69 -13.59
N ARG A 164 -19.73 -5.63 -13.53
CA ARG A 164 -20.84 -5.57 -12.58
C ARG A 164 -20.38 -5.64 -11.12
N PRO A 165 -19.49 -6.56 -10.71
CA PRO A 165 -18.91 -6.57 -9.37
C PRO A 165 -18.15 -5.28 -9.03
N LEU A 166 -17.37 -4.75 -9.98
CA LEU A 166 -16.68 -3.46 -9.83
C LEU A 166 -17.66 -2.32 -9.55
N ARG A 167 -18.72 -2.19 -10.35
CA ARG A 167 -19.75 -1.16 -10.14
C ARG A 167 -20.39 -1.25 -8.76
N ARG A 168 -20.59 -2.48 -8.25
CA ARG A 168 -21.13 -2.70 -6.91
C ARG A 168 -20.13 -2.30 -5.82
N ALA A 169 -18.84 -2.58 -6.00
CA ALA A 169 -17.77 -2.18 -5.08
C ALA A 169 -17.67 -0.65 -4.98
N LEU A 170 -17.72 0.02 -6.13
CA LEU A 170 -17.55 1.47 -6.22
C LEU A 170 -18.77 2.28 -5.75
N ARG A 171 -19.98 1.69 -5.70
CA ARG A 171 -21.20 2.38 -5.27
C ARG A 171 -21.10 2.98 -3.86
N GLY A 172 -20.32 2.36 -2.98
CA GLY A 172 -20.13 2.83 -1.60
C GLY A 172 -18.97 3.82 -1.42
N LEU A 173 -18.33 4.25 -2.51
CA LEU A 173 -17.10 5.06 -2.47
C LEU A 173 -17.31 6.40 -3.17
N ARG A 174 -16.56 7.41 -2.72
CA ARG A 174 -16.46 8.72 -3.39
C ARG A 174 -15.21 8.83 -4.25
N ALA A 175 -14.22 7.98 -3.98
CA ALA A 175 -13.01 7.88 -4.79
C ALA A 175 -12.47 6.46 -4.84
N TRP A 176 -11.59 6.18 -5.81
CA TRP A 176 -10.85 4.94 -5.91
C TRP A 176 -9.46 5.16 -6.48
N ILE A 177 -8.53 4.28 -6.13
CA ILE A 177 -7.11 4.36 -6.50
C ILE A 177 -6.79 3.16 -7.40
N THR A 178 -6.15 3.41 -8.55
CA THR A 178 -5.77 2.36 -9.51
C THR A 178 -4.30 2.46 -9.90
N GLY A 179 -3.67 1.34 -10.23
CA GLY A 179 -2.26 1.29 -10.67
C GLY A 179 -2.05 1.58 -12.15
N GLN A 180 -2.97 2.34 -12.78
CA GLN A 180 -2.85 2.68 -14.20
C GLN A 180 -1.64 3.58 -14.45
N ARG A 181 -0.82 3.22 -15.45
CA ARG A 181 0.32 4.01 -15.91
C ARG A 181 0.20 4.40 -17.37
N LYS A 182 0.85 5.51 -17.74
CA LYS A 182 0.88 6.01 -19.12
C LYS A 182 1.63 5.08 -20.07
N ASP A 183 2.69 4.43 -19.59
CA ASP A 183 3.55 3.54 -20.38
C ASP A 183 2.92 2.15 -20.64
N GLN A 184 1.83 1.81 -19.94
CA GLN A 184 1.21 0.49 -20.05
C GLN A 184 0.53 0.26 -21.39
N SER A 185 -0.11 1.25 -22.02
CA SER A 185 -0.83 1.06 -23.29
C SER A 185 -0.60 2.24 -24.25
N PRO A 186 0.19 2.05 -25.32
CA PRO A 186 0.30 3.02 -26.41
C PRO A 186 -1.10 3.28 -26.97
N GLY A 187 -1.57 4.54 -26.90
CA GLY A 187 -2.87 4.98 -27.43
C GLY A 187 -3.93 5.26 -26.37
N THR A 188 -4.29 4.32 -25.49
CA THR A 188 -5.44 4.48 -24.58
C THR A 188 -5.11 5.08 -23.22
N ARG A 189 -3.83 5.06 -22.80
CA ARG A 189 -3.42 5.48 -21.46
C ARG A 189 -2.38 6.61 -21.43
N ALA A 190 -1.89 7.06 -22.59
CA ALA A 190 -0.81 8.05 -22.69
C ALA A 190 -1.12 9.39 -21.99
N SER A 191 -2.39 9.74 -21.83
CA SER A 191 -2.86 11.00 -21.23
C SER A 191 -3.54 10.82 -19.87
N ILE A 192 -3.44 9.66 -19.20
CA ILE A 192 -4.14 9.45 -17.92
C ILE A 192 -3.62 10.43 -16.85
N PRO A 193 -4.49 11.26 -16.24
CA PRO A 193 -4.07 12.18 -15.17
C PRO A 193 -3.93 11.44 -13.83
N VAL A 194 -3.17 12.03 -12.92
CA VAL A 194 -2.97 11.52 -11.55
C VAL A 194 -4.25 11.55 -10.71
N VAL A 195 -5.19 12.44 -11.02
CA VAL A 195 -6.54 12.49 -10.47
C VAL A 195 -7.51 13.01 -11.53
N GLN A 196 -8.73 12.48 -11.55
CA GLN A 196 -9.81 12.97 -12.41
C GLN A 196 -11.16 12.55 -11.85
N VAL A 197 -12.22 13.24 -12.28
CA VAL A 197 -13.56 12.66 -12.26
C VAL A 197 -13.57 11.43 -13.18
N ASP A 198 -14.06 10.30 -12.69
CA ASP A 198 -14.04 9.07 -13.46
C ASP A 198 -15.06 9.12 -14.62
N PRO A 199 -14.60 9.12 -15.88
CA PRO A 199 -15.49 9.26 -17.03
C PRO A 199 -16.42 8.05 -17.21
N SER A 200 -16.09 6.89 -16.62
CA SER A 200 -16.92 5.68 -16.69
C SER A 200 -18.05 5.66 -15.67
N PHE A 201 -18.04 6.59 -14.71
CA PHE A 201 -18.96 6.65 -13.58
C PHE A 201 -19.59 8.04 -13.38
N GLU A 202 -19.29 8.98 -14.27
CA GLU A 202 -19.90 10.30 -14.28
C GLU A 202 -21.42 10.21 -14.50
N GLY A 203 -22.20 10.86 -13.63
CA GLY A 203 -23.66 11.02 -13.78
C GLY A 203 -24.50 9.74 -13.73
N LEU A 204 -23.93 8.57 -13.46
CA LEU A 204 -24.59 7.28 -13.77
C LEU A 204 -25.66 6.83 -12.76
N GLN A 205 -25.73 7.38 -11.54
CA GLN A 205 -26.74 6.95 -10.53
C GLN A 205 -27.31 8.02 -9.59
N GLY A 206 -27.24 9.32 -9.92
CA GLY A 206 -27.98 10.36 -9.17
C GLY A 206 -27.72 10.45 -7.65
N GLY A 207 -26.59 9.92 -7.17
CA GLY A 207 -26.09 10.13 -5.80
C GLY A 207 -25.19 11.37 -5.71
N GLU A 208 -24.74 11.71 -4.50
CA GLU A 208 -23.84 12.86 -4.28
C GLU A 208 -22.45 12.64 -4.92
N GLY A 209 -22.22 13.26 -6.09
CA GLY A 209 -20.91 13.48 -6.71
C GLY A 209 -20.45 12.39 -7.68
N SER A 210 -19.68 12.79 -8.70
CA SER A 210 -19.00 11.87 -9.60
C SER A 210 -17.85 11.14 -8.86
N LEU A 211 -17.67 9.85 -9.11
CA LEU A 211 -16.60 9.05 -8.52
C LEU A 211 -15.23 9.60 -8.95
N ILE A 212 -14.32 9.83 -8.01
CA ILE A 212 -12.99 10.38 -8.32
C ILE A 212 -11.97 9.25 -8.46
N LYS A 213 -11.27 9.21 -9.61
CA LYS A 213 -10.21 8.22 -9.86
C LYS A 213 -8.84 8.81 -9.65
N TRP A 214 -8.03 8.15 -8.82
CA TRP A 214 -6.64 8.48 -8.55
C TRP A 214 -5.71 7.45 -9.20
N ASN A 215 -4.64 7.93 -9.84
CA ASN A 215 -3.62 7.12 -10.51
C ASN A 215 -2.22 7.58 -10.03
N PRO A 216 -1.81 7.23 -8.81
CA PRO A 216 -0.59 7.75 -8.17
C PRO A 216 0.69 7.42 -8.95
N VAL A 217 0.68 6.32 -9.69
CA VAL A 217 1.80 5.85 -10.49
C VAL A 217 1.67 6.22 -11.97
N ALA A 218 0.75 7.12 -12.35
CA ALA A 218 0.47 7.46 -13.74
C ALA A 218 1.71 7.89 -14.54
N ASN A 219 2.61 8.63 -13.89
CA ASN A 219 3.82 9.21 -14.48
C ASN A 219 5.08 8.37 -14.20
N VAL A 220 4.96 7.21 -13.56
CA VAL A 220 6.10 6.34 -13.22
C VAL A 220 6.34 5.36 -14.36
N GLU A 221 7.59 5.11 -14.73
CA GLU A 221 7.91 4.07 -15.70
C GLU A 221 7.83 2.67 -15.05
N GLY A 222 7.44 1.65 -15.81
CA GLY A 222 7.30 0.29 -15.30
C GLY A 222 8.59 -0.23 -14.65
N LYS A 223 9.75 0.08 -15.23
CA LYS A 223 11.05 -0.30 -14.67
C LYS A 223 11.28 0.28 -13.26
N ASP A 224 10.75 1.46 -12.98
CA ASP A 224 10.91 2.16 -11.71
C ASP A 224 9.93 1.60 -10.68
N VAL A 225 8.71 1.20 -11.09
CA VAL A 225 7.80 0.42 -10.24
C VAL A 225 8.44 -0.91 -9.83
N TRP A 226 9.04 -1.64 -10.77
CA TRP A 226 9.73 -2.90 -10.47
C TRP A 226 10.95 -2.72 -9.57
N THR A 227 11.65 -1.60 -9.73
CA THR A 227 12.74 -1.22 -8.85
C THR A 227 12.23 -0.92 -7.44
N PHE A 228 11.16 -0.15 -7.31
CA PHE A 228 10.48 0.10 -6.04
C PHE A 228 10.06 -1.20 -5.34
N LEU A 229 9.34 -2.08 -6.05
CA LEU A 229 8.85 -3.35 -5.50
C LEU A 229 10.00 -4.21 -4.92
N ARG A 230 11.12 -4.31 -5.64
CA ARG A 230 12.30 -5.06 -5.18
C ARG A 230 13.00 -4.37 -4.01
N THR A 231 13.17 -3.05 -4.11
CA THR A 231 13.85 -2.25 -3.09
C THR A 231 13.10 -2.23 -1.77
N MET A 232 11.77 -2.27 -1.82
CA MET A 232 10.87 -2.26 -0.67
C MET A 232 10.46 -3.65 -0.19
N ASP A 233 11.00 -4.73 -0.79
CA ASP A 233 10.64 -6.12 -0.50
C ASP A 233 9.13 -6.41 -0.56
N VAL A 234 8.46 -5.80 -1.53
CA VAL A 234 7.02 -5.91 -1.72
C VAL A 234 6.66 -7.30 -2.27
N PRO A 235 5.64 -8.00 -1.72
CA PRO A 235 5.14 -9.24 -2.29
C PRO A 235 4.71 -9.08 -3.76
N VAL A 236 5.28 -9.89 -4.65
CA VAL A 236 4.91 -9.95 -6.08
C VAL A 236 4.36 -11.33 -6.45
N ASN A 237 3.55 -11.37 -7.50
CA ASN A 237 3.00 -12.61 -8.05
C ASN A 237 4.12 -13.52 -8.56
N ALA A 238 4.07 -14.81 -8.24
CA ALA A 238 5.05 -15.80 -8.70
C ALA A 238 5.08 -15.94 -10.24
N LEU A 239 3.95 -15.63 -10.91
CA LEU A 239 3.84 -15.66 -12.38
C LEU A 239 4.83 -14.69 -13.07
N HIS A 240 5.32 -13.65 -12.38
CA HIS A 240 6.31 -12.74 -12.95
C HIS A 240 7.72 -13.34 -13.11
N ALA A 241 8.01 -14.40 -12.35
CA ALA A 241 9.27 -15.15 -12.48
C ALA A 241 9.14 -16.33 -13.48
N GLN A 242 7.93 -16.57 -13.98
CA GLN A 242 7.62 -17.65 -14.91
C GLN A 242 7.63 -17.14 -16.35
N HIS A 243 7.63 -18.05 -17.33
CA HIS A 243 7.51 -17.64 -18.72
C HIS A 243 6.22 -16.84 -18.90
N GLU A 244 6.22 -15.81 -19.76
CA GLU A 244 5.05 -14.94 -19.98
C GLU A 244 3.76 -15.69 -20.40
N ARG A 245 3.87 -16.98 -20.74
CA ARG A 245 2.73 -17.84 -21.11
C ARG A 245 2.18 -18.65 -19.93
N GLU A 246 2.91 -18.73 -18.84
CA GLU A 246 2.47 -19.37 -17.61
C GLU A 246 1.46 -18.44 -16.94
N GLY A 247 0.24 -18.93 -16.79
CA GLY A 247 -0.89 -18.16 -16.27
C GLY A 247 -1.73 -17.41 -17.32
N ARG A 248 -1.29 -17.33 -18.59
CA ARG A 248 -2.12 -16.85 -19.71
C ARG A 248 -2.82 -17.99 -20.42
N TRP A 249 -3.97 -17.71 -21.00
CA TRP A 249 -4.64 -18.69 -21.83
C TRP A 249 -4.10 -18.70 -23.28
N TRP A 250 -4.11 -19.83 -23.98
CA TRP A 250 -3.23 -20.08 -25.15
C TRP A 250 -3.48 -19.25 -26.44
N TRP A 251 -4.61 -18.54 -26.58
CA TRP A 251 -4.91 -17.63 -27.72
C TRP A 251 -4.83 -16.14 -27.36
N GLU A 252 -4.37 -15.78 -26.16
CA GLU A 252 -4.17 -14.37 -25.80
C GLU A 252 -3.00 -13.78 -26.62
N ASP A 253 -3.30 -12.80 -27.48
CA ASP A 253 -2.32 -12.11 -28.32
C ASP A 253 -1.27 -11.43 -27.44
N ALA A 254 0.02 -11.61 -27.76
CA ALA A 254 1.15 -11.02 -27.04
C ALA A 254 1.10 -9.48 -26.95
N THR A 255 0.30 -8.84 -27.81
CA THR A 255 0.14 -7.38 -27.92
C THR A 255 -1.15 -6.86 -27.28
N ALA A 256 -2.14 -7.71 -26.98
CA ALA A 256 -3.41 -7.29 -26.40
C ALA A 256 -3.34 -7.26 -24.86
N LYS A 257 -3.37 -6.03 -24.33
CA LYS A 257 -3.12 -5.73 -22.91
C LYS A 257 -4.41 -5.65 -22.12
N GLU A 258 -4.81 -6.72 -21.44
CA GLU A 258 -5.63 -6.67 -20.23
C GLU A 258 -5.31 -7.85 -19.32
N CYS A 259 -5.48 -7.65 -18.00
CA CYS A 259 -5.37 -8.66 -16.94
C CYS A 259 -3.94 -9.18 -16.66
N GLY A 260 -3.16 -8.40 -15.93
CA GLY A 260 -2.29 -8.98 -14.89
C GLY A 260 -0.95 -9.61 -15.29
N LEU A 261 -0.35 -9.31 -16.44
CA LEU A 261 1.04 -9.70 -16.70
C LEU A 261 1.73 -8.73 -17.67
N HIS A 262 2.88 -8.19 -17.28
CA HIS A 262 3.73 -7.37 -18.13
C HIS A 262 5.02 -8.10 -18.48
N LYS A 263 5.45 -7.94 -19.74
CA LYS A 263 6.70 -8.44 -20.31
C LYS A 263 7.81 -7.42 -20.04
N GLY A 264 8.85 -7.82 -19.31
CA GLY A 264 10.05 -6.99 -19.12
C GLY A 264 11.11 -7.63 -18.22
N ASN A 265 12.22 -8.04 -18.82
CA ASN A 265 13.51 -8.45 -18.23
C ASN A 265 13.63 -9.83 -17.58
N ILE A 266 13.73 -10.86 -18.42
CA ILE A 266 14.73 -11.92 -18.19
C ILE A 266 15.74 -11.79 -19.32
N ASP A 267 16.92 -11.26 -19.01
CA ASP A 267 18.13 -11.79 -19.61
C ASP A 267 19.39 -11.47 -18.78
N LYS A 268 20.10 -12.57 -18.50
CA LYS A 268 21.49 -12.75 -18.08
C LYS A 268 21.85 -12.73 -16.59
N GLU A 269 21.85 -13.96 -16.07
CA GLU A 269 22.69 -14.48 -15.00
C GLU A 269 24.16 -14.03 -15.13
N ALA A 270 24.74 -13.59 -14.02
CA ALA A 270 26.18 -13.61 -13.81
C ALA A 270 26.47 -14.41 -12.53
N LYS A 271 27.07 -15.59 -12.72
CA LYS A 271 27.67 -16.40 -11.67
C LYS A 271 28.77 -15.60 -10.96
N SER A 272 28.81 -15.66 -9.63
CA SER A 272 30.07 -15.66 -8.90
C SER A 272 29.92 -16.46 -7.61
N GLY A 273 30.77 -17.46 -7.46
CA GLY A 273 31.05 -18.10 -6.18
C GLY A 273 32.35 -17.52 -5.63
N ALA A 274 32.42 -17.40 -4.31
CA ALA A 274 33.61 -17.62 -3.48
C ALA A 274 33.22 -17.33 -2.02
N GLY A 275 33.56 -18.26 -1.12
CA GLY A 275 33.23 -18.18 0.29
C GLY A 275 34.10 -17.20 1.07
N VAL A 276 33.68 -16.93 2.32
CA VAL A 276 34.55 -16.40 3.37
C VAL A 276 34.22 -17.10 4.68
N ASN A 277 35.23 -17.78 5.22
CA ASN A 277 35.32 -18.21 6.61
C ASN A 277 35.99 -17.09 7.43
N GLY A 278 35.65 -17.01 8.73
CA GLY A 278 36.54 -16.46 9.75
C GLY A 278 35.92 -15.36 10.60
N GLY A 279 35.50 -15.71 11.81
CA GLY A 279 35.20 -14.74 12.86
C GLY A 279 36.46 -14.21 13.54
N ALA A 280 36.34 -13.04 14.16
CA ALA A 280 37.13 -12.67 15.34
C ALA A 280 36.44 -11.52 16.09
N ASN A 281 36.28 -11.74 17.40
CA ASN A 281 35.96 -10.75 18.41
C ASN A 281 37.00 -9.62 18.41
N GLY A 282 36.53 -8.38 18.50
CA GLY A 282 37.37 -7.20 18.74
C GLY A 282 36.60 -6.18 19.56
N ASN A 283 36.77 -6.23 20.88
CA ASN A 283 36.27 -5.23 21.82
C ASN A 283 37.27 -4.06 21.83
N GLY A 284 36.84 -2.84 21.52
CA GLY A 284 37.75 -1.69 21.48
C GLY A 284 37.00 -0.36 21.42
N SER A 285 36.84 0.27 22.60
CA SER A 285 36.41 1.65 22.76
C SER A 285 37.60 2.61 22.72
N ALA A 286 37.30 3.85 22.31
CA ALA A 286 38.09 5.08 22.32
C ALA A 286 39.13 5.25 21.19
N GLY A 287 38.72 5.98 20.14
CA GLY A 287 39.63 6.64 19.20
C GLY A 287 39.38 6.43 17.70
N ALA A 288 38.36 5.66 17.31
CA ALA A 288 38.10 5.42 15.88
C ALA A 288 37.81 6.75 15.15
N PRO A 289 38.50 7.04 14.03
CA PRO A 289 38.19 8.19 13.19
C PRO A 289 36.73 8.09 12.74
N ASP A 290 36.07 9.25 12.65
CA ASP A 290 34.70 9.30 12.18
C ASP A 290 34.64 8.93 10.68
N ILE A 291 33.50 8.40 10.24
CA ILE A 291 33.30 7.87 8.88
C ILE A 291 32.20 8.65 8.15
N PHE A 292 32.12 8.46 6.83
CA PHE A 292 31.24 9.20 5.90
C PHE A 292 31.59 10.69 5.79
N GLU A 293 32.87 11.02 5.82
CA GLU A 293 33.34 12.41 5.71
C GLU A 293 33.28 12.91 4.25
N SER A 294 32.41 13.87 3.98
CA SER A 294 32.29 14.56 2.69
C SER A 294 31.59 15.90 2.85
N LYS A 295 31.92 16.87 1.98
CA LYS A 295 31.22 18.16 1.89
C LYS A 295 29.70 18.03 1.62
N HIS A 296 29.26 16.87 1.14
CA HIS A 296 27.86 16.60 0.82
C HIS A 296 27.15 15.74 1.87
N VAL A 297 27.84 15.34 2.95
CA VAL A 297 27.25 14.58 4.07
C VAL A 297 27.22 15.46 5.31
N VAL A 298 26.02 15.73 5.82
CA VAL A 298 25.82 16.57 7.00
C VAL A 298 25.82 15.72 8.28
N GLY A 299 26.75 16.00 9.21
CA GLY A 299 26.72 15.43 10.55
C GLY A 299 25.54 15.96 11.37
N LEU A 300 24.64 15.07 11.78
CA LEU A 300 23.48 15.40 12.59
C LEU A 300 23.74 15.17 14.08
N THR A 301 23.29 16.12 14.90
CA THR A 301 23.19 15.94 16.35
C THR A 301 21.84 15.31 16.71
N ARG A 302 21.66 14.88 17.96
CA ARG A 302 20.37 14.42 18.48
C ARG A 302 19.25 15.44 18.23
N ALA A 303 19.52 16.72 18.53
CA ALA A 303 18.56 17.80 18.28
C ALA A 303 18.22 17.95 16.79
N GLY A 304 19.21 17.76 15.91
CA GLY A 304 18.99 17.73 14.46
C GLY A 304 18.04 16.60 14.04
N VAL A 305 18.24 15.40 14.56
CA VAL A 305 17.35 14.26 14.31
C VAL A 305 15.95 14.47 14.92
N ASP A 306 15.86 14.98 16.15
CA ASP A 306 14.59 15.32 16.79
C ASP A 306 13.76 16.32 15.96
N ASN A 307 14.43 17.29 15.34
CA ASN A 307 13.77 18.23 14.43
C ASN A 307 13.26 17.51 13.17
N LEU A 308 14.05 16.60 12.60
CA LEU A 308 13.61 15.77 11.47
C LEU A 308 12.46 14.83 11.85
N LEU A 309 12.27 14.45 13.10
CA LEU A 309 11.12 13.63 13.50
C LEU A 309 9.84 14.46 13.70
N LYS A 310 9.95 15.76 13.97
CA LYS A 310 8.82 16.63 14.30
C LYS A 310 8.30 17.50 13.15
N LEU A 311 9.16 17.79 12.16
CA LEU A 311 8.82 18.69 11.06
C LEU A 311 8.00 17.96 9.98
N GLU A 312 6.70 18.18 9.89
CA GLU A 312 5.87 17.55 8.85
C GLU A 312 6.05 18.19 7.46
N ASN A 313 6.33 19.49 7.37
CA ASN A 313 6.47 20.25 6.12
C ASN A 313 7.91 20.68 5.86
N ARG A 314 8.82 19.72 5.70
CA ARG A 314 10.20 19.97 5.30
C ARG A 314 10.28 20.38 3.84
N ALA A 315 11.10 21.39 3.55
CA ALA A 315 11.33 21.84 2.18
C ALA A 315 12.05 20.78 1.33
N GLU A 316 13.03 20.08 1.93
CA GLU A 316 13.85 19.08 1.26
C GLU A 316 13.80 17.76 2.05
N PRO A 317 13.65 16.60 1.38
CA PRO A 317 13.79 15.32 2.04
C PRO A 317 15.24 15.07 2.48
N TRP A 318 15.41 14.25 3.53
CA TRP A 318 16.71 13.88 4.08
C TRP A 318 16.92 12.36 4.04
N LEU A 319 18.02 11.92 3.43
CA LEU A 319 18.52 10.56 3.59
C LEU A 319 19.55 10.55 4.72
N VAL A 320 19.32 9.77 5.77
CA VAL A 320 20.18 9.74 6.96
C VAL A 320 20.63 8.31 7.26
N VAL A 321 21.93 8.12 7.45
CA VAL A 321 22.50 6.89 7.99
C VAL A 321 22.67 7.02 9.51
N ALA A 322 22.03 6.13 10.26
CA ALA A 322 22.35 5.86 11.66
C ALA A 322 23.47 4.82 11.72
N TYR A 323 24.64 5.20 12.25
CA TYR A 323 25.87 4.41 12.18
C TYR A 323 26.63 4.37 13.50
N ALA A 324 27.63 3.49 13.55
CA ALA A 324 28.66 3.47 14.59
C ALA A 324 30.04 3.37 13.92
N PRO A 325 31.05 4.18 14.31
CA PRO A 325 32.37 4.19 13.63
C PRO A 325 33.12 2.85 13.70
N TRP A 326 32.89 2.06 14.77
CA TRP A 326 33.50 0.74 14.95
C TRP A 326 32.81 -0.37 14.14
N CYS A 327 31.68 -0.09 13.49
CA CYS A 327 30.90 -1.11 12.79
C CYS A 327 31.52 -1.42 11.42
N PRO A 328 31.94 -2.68 11.17
CA PRO A 328 32.57 -3.05 9.90
C PRO A 328 31.61 -2.88 8.70
N PHE A 329 30.31 -3.08 8.90
CA PHE A 329 29.31 -2.85 7.84
C PHE A 329 29.13 -1.37 7.50
N CYS A 330 29.32 -0.47 8.47
CA CYS A 330 29.29 0.97 8.20
C CYS A 330 30.54 1.39 7.43
N GLN A 331 31.70 0.89 7.84
CA GLN A 331 32.98 1.13 7.16
C GLN A 331 32.94 0.62 5.71
N ALA A 332 32.41 -0.58 5.49
CA ALA A 332 32.27 -1.16 4.14
C ALA A 332 31.36 -0.35 3.21
N MET A 333 30.38 0.37 3.77
CA MET A 333 29.44 1.22 3.00
C MET A 333 29.97 2.64 2.76
N GLU A 334 31.05 3.05 3.42
CA GLU A 334 31.49 4.45 3.47
C GLU A 334 31.65 5.09 2.09
N ALA A 335 32.41 4.44 1.21
CA ALA A 335 32.65 4.95 -0.14
C ALA A 335 31.35 5.10 -0.94
N SER A 336 30.45 4.12 -0.88
CA SER A 336 29.17 4.15 -1.59
C SER A 336 28.24 5.25 -1.06
N TYR A 337 28.20 5.46 0.26
CA TYR A 337 27.33 6.50 0.82
C TYR A 337 27.86 7.92 0.54
N VAL A 338 29.19 8.09 0.50
CA VAL A 338 29.81 9.36 0.09
C VAL A 338 29.57 9.64 -1.40
N GLU A 339 29.76 8.65 -2.28
CA GLU A 339 29.47 8.79 -3.71
C GLU A 339 27.98 9.08 -3.95
N LEU A 340 27.07 8.44 -3.21
CA LEU A 340 25.64 8.74 -3.25
C LEU A 340 25.37 10.21 -2.90
N ALA A 341 26.00 10.74 -1.84
CA ALA A 341 25.84 12.12 -1.44
C ALA A 341 26.31 13.11 -2.52
N GLU A 342 27.38 12.78 -3.23
CA GLU A 342 27.86 13.55 -4.38
C GLU A 342 26.85 13.52 -5.55
N LYS A 343 26.30 12.35 -5.88
CA LYS A 343 25.29 12.22 -6.94
C LYS A 343 23.97 12.92 -6.59
N LEU A 344 23.61 12.97 -5.31
CA LEU A 344 22.42 13.68 -4.84
C LEU A 344 22.65 15.18 -4.65
N ALA A 345 23.89 15.68 -4.78
CA ALA A 345 24.18 17.11 -4.65
C ALA A 345 23.41 17.92 -5.71
N GLY A 346 22.65 18.92 -5.26
CA GLY A 346 21.82 19.75 -6.14
C GLY A 346 20.51 19.10 -6.60
N SER A 347 20.24 17.84 -6.22
CA SER A 347 18.98 17.18 -6.54
C SER A 347 17.78 17.67 -5.71
N GLY A 348 18.03 18.45 -4.65
CA GLY A 348 17.03 18.86 -3.66
C GLY A 348 16.88 17.87 -2.49
N ILE A 349 17.76 16.88 -2.38
CA ILE A 349 17.79 15.88 -1.29
C ILE A 349 19.02 16.14 -0.43
N LYS A 350 18.84 16.22 0.88
CA LYS A 350 19.96 16.33 1.82
C LYS A 350 20.42 14.94 2.24
N VAL A 351 21.72 14.77 2.38
CA VAL A 351 22.31 13.54 2.90
C VAL A 351 22.97 13.83 4.24
N GLY A 352 22.61 13.04 5.25
CA GLY A 352 23.08 13.20 6.61
C GLY A 352 23.64 11.91 7.20
N LYS A 353 24.39 12.06 8.28
CA LYS A 353 24.87 10.96 9.12
C LYS A 353 24.55 11.24 10.57
N PHE A 354 24.16 10.21 11.33
CA PHE A 354 23.90 10.30 12.76
C PHE A 354 24.63 9.17 13.47
N ARG A 355 25.60 9.55 14.32
CA ARG A 355 26.30 8.61 15.17
C ARG A 355 25.37 8.14 16.28
N ALA A 356 24.93 6.89 16.18
CA ALA A 356 23.83 6.33 16.97
C ALA A 356 24.30 5.23 17.96
N ASP A 357 25.60 5.17 18.27
CA ASP A 357 26.17 4.36 19.34
C ASP A 357 26.26 5.14 20.68
N GLY A 358 26.80 4.50 21.72
CA GLY A 358 26.94 5.10 23.05
C GLY A 358 25.62 5.61 23.62
N ASP A 359 25.63 6.85 24.12
CA ASP A 359 24.49 7.51 24.75
C ASP A 359 23.30 7.76 23.80
N GLN A 360 23.54 7.74 22.48
CA GLN A 360 22.49 7.93 21.48
C GLN A 360 21.74 6.64 21.13
N LYS A 361 22.26 5.47 21.55
CA LYS A 361 21.71 4.17 21.15
C LYS A 361 20.26 3.97 21.59
N ALA A 362 19.94 4.28 22.84
CA ALA A 362 18.59 4.11 23.36
C ALA A 362 17.56 4.98 22.61
N PHE A 363 17.95 6.23 22.31
CA PHE A 363 17.15 7.14 21.51
C PHE A 363 16.95 6.61 20.08
N ALA A 364 18.02 6.19 19.42
CA ALA A 364 17.95 5.65 18.06
C ALA A 364 17.11 4.37 17.98
N GLN A 365 17.16 3.50 19.00
CA GLN A 365 16.33 2.31 19.06
C GLN A 365 14.84 2.65 19.17
N ALA A 366 14.49 3.63 20.01
CA ALA A 366 13.10 4.03 20.23
C ALA A 366 12.52 4.82 19.05
N GLU A 367 13.24 5.84 18.57
CA GLU A 367 12.68 6.82 17.64
C GLU A 367 13.02 6.53 16.17
N LEU A 368 14.16 5.88 15.92
CA LEU A 368 14.65 5.59 14.57
C LEU A 368 14.51 4.12 14.18
N GLN A 369 13.91 3.30 15.05
CA GLN A 369 13.77 1.86 14.86
C GLN A 369 15.12 1.17 14.55
N LEU A 370 16.18 1.66 15.19
CA LEU A 370 17.52 1.09 15.08
C LEU A 370 17.53 -0.33 15.66
N GLN A 371 17.88 -1.32 14.85
CA GLN A 371 18.06 -2.71 15.27
C GLN A 371 19.50 -3.18 15.04
N SER A 372 20.10 -2.75 13.94
CA SER A 372 21.47 -3.04 13.52
C SER A 372 22.09 -1.83 12.82
N PHE A 373 23.41 -1.83 12.72
CA PHE A 373 24.16 -0.83 11.96
C PHE A 373 24.66 -1.40 10.63
N PRO A 374 24.68 -0.59 9.55
CA PRO A 374 24.04 0.71 9.41
C PRO A 374 22.50 0.58 9.30
N THR A 375 21.75 1.57 9.80
CA THR A 375 20.32 1.74 9.50
C THR A 375 20.14 3.02 8.68
N ILE A 376 19.49 2.93 7.52
CA ILE A 376 19.29 4.06 6.61
C ILE A 376 17.81 4.45 6.62
N LEU A 377 17.55 5.75 6.73
CA LEU A 377 16.22 6.33 6.86
C LEU A 377 16.06 7.48 5.86
N LEU A 378 14.98 7.46 5.08
CA LEU A 378 14.53 8.61 4.31
C LEU A 378 13.47 9.36 5.11
N PHE A 379 13.68 10.65 5.33
CA PHE A 379 12.75 11.59 5.92
C PHE A 379 12.12 12.40 4.77
N PRO A 380 10.87 12.11 4.35
CA PRO A 380 10.25 12.80 3.22
C PRO A 380 10.01 14.29 3.49
N SER A 381 9.72 15.08 2.46
CA SER A 381 9.40 16.51 2.58
C SER A 381 8.08 16.77 3.32
N ARG A 382 7.06 15.92 3.13
CA ARG A 382 5.68 16.19 3.60
C ARG A 382 5.15 15.26 4.70
N THR A 383 6.01 14.46 5.31
CA THR A 383 5.61 13.53 6.38
C THR A 383 6.62 13.57 7.53
N ALA A 384 6.16 13.56 8.78
CA ALA A 384 7.07 13.45 9.92
C ALA A 384 7.74 12.07 10.02
N ARG A 385 7.10 11.04 9.46
CA ARG A 385 7.52 9.65 9.64
C ARG A 385 8.69 9.28 8.71
N PRO A 386 9.83 8.81 9.26
CA PRO A 386 10.91 8.29 8.44
C PRO A 386 10.57 6.93 7.83
N ILE A 387 11.05 6.70 6.62
CA ILE A 387 10.94 5.45 5.86
C ILE A 387 12.28 4.73 5.96
N LYS A 388 12.29 3.55 6.56
CA LYS A 388 13.50 2.73 6.67
C LYS A 388 13.79 2.07 5.33
N TYR A 389 15.05 2.13 4.89
CA TYR A 389 15.51 1.37 3.73
C TYR A 389 15.59 -0.12 4.09
N PRO A 390 14.78 -1.00 3.45
CA PRO A 390 14.62 -2.37 3.93
C PRO A 390 15.59 -3.37 3.29
N SER A 391 16.19 -3.03 2.14
CA SER A 391 17.16 -3.90 1.45
C SER A 391 18.49 -3.96 2.19
N GLU A 392 19.19 -5.10 2.11
CA GLU A 392 20.55 -5.26 2.65
C GLU A 392 21.65 -4.72 1.73
N LYS A 393 21.33 -4.44 0.46
CA LYS A 393 22.29 -3.93 -0.52
C LYS A 393 22.66 -2.48 -0.20
N ARG A 394 23.96 -2.20 -0.06
CA ARG A 394 24.47 -0.88 0.33
C ARG A 394 25.25 -0.16 -0.78
N ASP A 395 25.16 -0.65 -2.02
CA ASP A 395 25.74 0.00 -3.20
C ASP A 395 24.95 1.26 -3.61
N VAL A 396 25.63 2.13 -4.37
CA VAL A 396 25.12 3.44 -4.78
C VAL A 396 23.82 3.32 -5.58
N ASP A 397 23.75 2.35 -6.49
CA ASP A 397 22.60 2.17 -7.37
C ASP A 397 21.35 1.75 -6.58
N SER A 398 21.49 0.83 -5.63
CA SER A 398 20.39 0.40 -4.76
C SER A 398 19.88 1.52 -3.86
N LEU A 399 20.77 2.38 -3.35
CA LEU A 399 20.39 3.54 -2.54
C LEU A 399 19.74 4.65 -3.37
N LEU A 400 20.24 4.93 -4.57
CA LEU A 400 19.60 5.86 -5.51
C LEU A 400 18.22 5.37 -5.92
N ALA A 401 18.09 4.08 -6.21
CA ALA A 401 16.81 3.45 -6.53
C ALA A 401 15.77 3.66 -5.42
N PHE A 402 16.16 3.46 -4.16
CA PHE A 402 15.29 3.72 -3.00
C PHE A 402 14.83 5.18 -2.95
N VAL A 403 15.78 6.11 -3.02
CA VAL A 403 15.49 7.54 -2.93
C VAL A 403 14.58 8.00 -4.08
N ASN A 404 14.89 7.60 -5.31
CA ASN A 404 14.13 7.98 -6.49
C ASN A 404 12.73 7.37 -6.51
N SER A 405 12.56 6.18 -5.94
CA SER A 405 11.25 5.53 -5.89
C SER A 405 10.24 6.20 -4.95
N LEU A 406 10.72 7.07 -4.04
CA LEU A 406 9.89 7.78 -3.07
C LEU A 406 9.77 9.28 -3.40
N ARG A 407 10.36 9.72 -4.52
CA ARG A 407 10.42 11.10 -4.99
C ARG A 407 9.33 11.44 -6.00
#